data_AF-A0A173UCN1-F1
#
_entry.id   AF-A0A173UCN1-F1
#
_cell.length_a   1.000
_cell.length_b   1.000
_cell.length_c   1.000
_cell.angle_alpha   90.00
_cell.angle_beta   90.00
_cell.angle_gamma   90.00
#
_symmetry.space_group_name_H-M   'P 1'
#
loop_
_entity.id
_entity.type
_entity.pdbx_description
1 polymer ?
#
loop_
_entity_poly.entity_id
_entity_poly.type
_entity_poly.pdbx_seq_one_letter_code
_entity_poly.pdbx_strand_id
1 'polypeptide(L)'
;MNEAYFAMRILADEENRKKLLIIILIPILFFIVAMLAASDMGTTAGTAASPLSDQVEKWRPMVSQYCTKYKIPDYVDLALALMQAESSGSEPDPMQAAEGAYGLYCLKTKNNNGGHSHSPNGIPTGHGECSINAGVQELRDALKKADVESPYDIDHIKVAIQGYNYGMDRWISWIKKHGGKYTLALSKEYSDTMMPAGAKGTPNHAEKVMKYYSIATGDSSAEISLLEGNSGLKVVYYNQGDAAWESLPYSTSTIGSSGCGPTSMAICISTLTGKKVTPRQTCEWAGKNGYYIKGSGSLHSVIPGLAKHYNVKCKAIGEDKSQIIKALKTGKLVVALMAPGHFTDNGHFIVLTGIKDGKITVADCGSRNRTKQTWSLDLIVNESNSSASAGGPFWIISK
;
A
#
# COMPACT_ATOMS: atom_id res chain seq x y z
N MET A 1 70.09 28.89 -18.81
CA MET A 1 69.61 29.27 -17.46
C MET A 1 68.45 28.37 -17.12
N ASN A 2 68.52 27.71 -15.96
CA ASN A 2 68.00 26.37 -15.72
C ASN A 2 66.50 26.39 -15.34
N GLU A 3 65.66 25.59 -16.00
CA GLU A 3 64.21 25.47 -15.71
C GLU A 3 63.93 25.09 -14.23
N ALA A 4 64.85 24.34 -13.63
CA ALA A 4 64.83 24.00 -12.21
C ALA A 4 64.90 25.23 -11.27
N TYR A 5 65.55 26.32 -11.69
CA TYR A 5 65.65 27.56 -10.91
C TYR A 5 64.32 28.33 -10.92
N PHE A 6 63.58 28.28 -12.02
CA PHE A 6 62.25 28.90 -12.14
C PHE A 6 61.21 28.13 -11.31
N ALA A 7 61.27 26.79 -11.34
CA ALA A 7 60.41 25.93 -10.54
C ALA A 7 60.61 26.12 -9.02
N MET A 8 61.87 26.24 -8.54
CA MET A 8 62.14 26.51 -7.13
C MET A 8 61.64 27.89 -6.66
N ARG A 9 61.69 28.91 -7.53
CA ARG A 9 61.26 30.27 -7.17
C ARG A 9 59.74 30.40 -7.07
N ILE A 10 59.00 29.67 -7.91
CA ILE A 10 57.53 29.55 -7.84
C ILE A 10 57.11 28.82 -6.54
N LEU A 11 57.89 27.85 -6.08
CA LEU A 11 57.63 27.10 -4.84
C LEU A 11 58.02 27.86 -3.57
N ALA A 12 58.78 28.95 -3.64
CA ALA A 12 59.15 29.77 -2.47
C ALA A 12 58.08 30.83 -2.13
N ASP A 13 57.25 31.20 -3.11
CA ASP A 13 56.18 32.18 -2.98
C ASP A 13 54.87 31.51 -2.50
N GLU A 14 54.34 31.98 -1.38
CA GLU A 14 53.15 31.41 -0.75
C GLU A 14 51.87 31.63 -1.57
N GLU A 15 51.78 32.74 -2.31
CA GLU A 15 50.61 33.04 -3.13
C GLU A 15 50.58 32.18 -4.41
N ASN A 16 51.76 31.98 -5.02
CA ASN A 16 51.91 31.13 -6.19
C ASN A 16 51.79 29.63 -5.86
N ARG A 17 52.20 29.19 -4.66
CA ARG A 17 51.89 27.83 -4.16
C ARG A 17 50.40 27.58 -3.99
N LYS A 18 49.66 28.54 -3.43
CA LYS A 18 48.19 28.43 -3.28
C LYS A 18 47.50 28.35 -4.64
N LYS A 19 47.92 29.18 -5.61
CA LYS A 19 47.40 29.13 -6.99
C LYS A 19 47.72 27.81 -7.69
N LEU A 20 48.94 27.29 -7.54
CA LEU A 20 49.35 26.01 -8.12
C LEU A 20 48.61 24.82 -7.50
N LEU A 21 48.42 24.83 -6.17
CA LEU A 21 47.62 23.82 -5.47
C LEU A 21 46.17 23.83 -5.93
N ILE A 22 45.57 25.01 -6.13
CA ILE A 22 44.20 25.14 -6.65
C ILE A 22 44.09 24.58 -8.08
N ILE A 23 45.06 24.88 -8.95
CA ILE A 23 45.10 24.40 -10.35
C ILE A 23 45.26 22.86 -10.41
N ILE A 24 45.96 22.24 -9.46
CA ILE A 24 46.16 20.78 -9.44
C ILE A 24 45.00 20.07 -8.73
N LEU A 25 44.49 20.63 -7.63
CA LEU A 25 43.47 19.98 -6.80
C LEU A 25 42.06 20.13 -7.38
N ILE A 26 41.73 21.21 -8.07
CA ILE A 26 40.40 21.40 -8.66
C ILE A 26 40.10 20.35 -9.74
N PRO A 27 40.97 20.07 -10.73
CA PRO A 27 40.71 19.03 -11.73
C PRO A 27 40.62 17.64 -11.11
N ILE A 28 41.44 17.33 -10.09
CA ILE A 28 41.41 16.04 -9.38
C ILE A 28 40.10 15.90 -8.59
N LEU A 29 39.66 16.94 -7.90
CA LEU A 29 38.36 16.98 -7.22
C LEU A 29 37.21 16.83 -8.23
N PHE A 30 37.29 17.49 -9.38
CA PHE A 30 36.30 17.36 -10.45
C PHE A 30 36.29 15.95 -11.05
N PHE A 31 37.44 15.31 -11.17
CA PHE A 31 37.58 13.93 -11.66
C PHE A 31 37.05 12.90 -10.65
N ILE A 32 37.25 13.12 -9.34
CA ILE A 32 36.69 12.28 -8.28
C ILE A 32 35.17 12.44 -8.19
N VAL A 33 34.64 13.67 -8.30
CA VAL A 33 33.19 13.93 -8.37
C VAL A 33 32.59 13.33 -9.64
N ALA A 34 33.28 13.41 -10.78
CA ALA A 34 32.86 12.75 -12.02
C ALA A 34 32.90 11.22 -11.92
N MET A 35 33.87 10.62 -11.23
CA MET A 35 33.89 9.17 -10.97
C MET A 35 32.82 8.72 -9.98
N LEU A 36 32.50 9.54 -8.96
CA LEU A 36 31.37 9.29 -8.05
C LEU A 36 30.02 9.44 -8.76
N ALA A 37 29.90 10.34 -9.73
CA ALA A 37 28.72 10.46 -10.59
C ALA A 37 28.64 9.34 -11.65
N ALA A 38 29.77 8.82 -12.10
CA ALA A 38 29.83 7.71 -13.08
C ALA A 38 29.61 6.33 -12.45
N SER A 39 29.79 6.17 -11.13
CA SER A 39 29.37 4.95 -10.42
C SER A 39 27.86 4.79 -10.27
N ASP A 40 27.07 5.80 -10.66
CA ASP A 40 25.60 5.77 -10.63
C ASP A 40 24.96 5.61 -12.03
N MET A 41 25.74 5.14 -13.00
CA MET A 41 25.25 4.71 -14.32
C MET A 41 25.04 3.19 -14.41
N GLY A 42 24.59 2.59 -13.29
CA GLY A 42 23.93 1.29 -13.30
C GLY A 42 22.45 1.50 -13.61
N THR A 43 21.95 0.80 -14.63
CA THR A 43 20.54 0.74 -15.03
C THR A 43 19.56 0.89 -13.87
N THR A 44 18.94 2.06 -13.74
CA THR A 44 17.83 2.33 -12.82
C THR A 44 16.56 1.65 -13.34
N ALA A 45 16.50 0.33 -13.20
CA ALA A 45 15.26 -0.30 -12.80
C ALA A 45 15.13 0.01 -11.30
N GLY A 46 14.35 1.03 -10.95
CA GLY A 46 14.09 1.40 -9.57
C GLY A 46 13.40 0.26 -8.82
N THR A 47 14.19 -0.66 -8.26
CA THR A 47 13.73 -1.55 -7.19
C THR A 47 13.53 -0.66 -5.97
N ALA A 48 12.27 -0.36 -5.66
CA ALA A 48 11.91 0.18 -4.36
C ALA A 48 12.61 -0.68 -3.28
N ALA A 49 13.35 -0.04 -2.38
CA ALA A 49 13.99 -0.74 -1.26
C ALA A 49 12.93 -1.59 -0.54
N SER A 50 13.25 -2.86 -0.27
CA SER A 50 12.36 -3.76 0.47
C SER A 50 11.94 -3.07 1.78
N PRO A 51 10.63 -3.00 2.10
CA PRO A 51 10.17 -2.34 3.33
C PRO A 51 10.63 -3.04 4.60
N LEU A 52 10.99 -4.32 4.48
CA LEU A 52 11.47 -5.16 5.55
C LEU A 52 12.97 -5.37 5.36
N SER A 53 13.72 -5.38 6.47
CA SER A 53 15.15 -5.66 6.44
C SER A 53 15.42 -7.09 5.95
N ASP A 54 16.59 -7.33 5.35
CA ASP A 54 17.03 -8.68 4.98
C ASP A 54 17.01 -9.65 6.19
N GLN A 55 17.21 -9.12 7.40
CA GLN A 55 17.11 -9.90 8.63
C GLN A 55 15.69 -10.36 8.93
N VAL A 56 14.69 -9.51 8.72
CA VAL A 56 13.26 -9.90 8.83
C VAL A 56 12.89 -10.87 7.72
N GLU A 57 13.34 -10.62 6.48
CA GLU A 57 13.04 -11.48 5.33
C GLU A 57 13.56 -12.91 5.48
N LYS A 58 14.69 -13.12 6.17
CA LYS A 58 15.18 -14.47 6.52
C LYS A 58 14.17 -15.30 7.31
N TRP A 59 13.25 -14.68 8.05
CA TRP A 59 12.21 -15.37 8.82
C TRP A 59 10.97 -15.72 7.99
N ARG A 60 10.79 -15.16 6.78
CA ARG A 60 9.59 -15.36 5.96
C ARG A 60 9.19 -16.83 5.76
N PRO A 61 10.10 -17.79 5.49
CA PRO A 61 9.72 -19.20 5.39
C PRO A 61 9.07 -19.75 6.66
N MET A 62 9.64 -19.41 7.82
CA MET A 62 9.13 -19.86 9.12
C MET A 62 7.83 -19.15 9.50
N VAL A 63 7.73 -17.84 9.27
CA VAL A 63 6.48 -17.09 9.45
C VAL A 63 5.39 -17.65 8.55
N SER A 64 5.68 -17.94 7.28
CA SER A 64 4.74 -18.58 6.34
C SER A 64 4.25 -19.94 6.83
N GLN A 65 5.14 -20.77 7.37
CA GLN A 65 4.79 -22.07 7.96
C GLN A 65 3.80 -21.90 9.12
N TYR A 66 4.06 -20.98 10.05
CA TYR A 66 3.19 -20.77 11.20
C TYR A 66 1.87 -20.07 10.84
N CYS A 67 1.89 -19.09 9.93
CA CYS A 67 0.67 -18.48 9.40
C CYS A 67 -0.23 -19.53 8.73
N THR A 68 0.35 -20.44 7.96
CA THR A 68 -0.39 -21.57 7.35
C THR A 68 -0.93 -22.52 8.41
N LYS A 69 -0.09 -22.93 9.38
CA LYS A 69 -0.48 -23.79 10.51
C LYS A 69 -1.69 -23.23 11.28
N TYR A 70 -1.71 -21.91 11.46
CA TYR A 70 -2.75 -21.20 12.21
C TYR A 70 -3.86 -20.62 11.33
N LYS A 71 -3.95 -21.04 10.06
CA LYS A 71 -5.02 -20.70 9.11
C LYS A 71 -5.17 -19.20 8.86
N ILE A 72 -4.05 -18.47 8.86
CA ILE A 72 -3.95 -17.05 8.47
C ILE A 72 -2.86 -16.84 7.40
N PRO A 73 -2.82 -17.63 6.29
CA PRO A 73 -1.74 -17.56 5.30
C PRO A 73 -1.65 -16.20 4.59
N ASP A 74 -2.76 -15.46 4.49
CA ASP A 74 -2.79 -14.15 3.83
C ASP A 74 -2.17 -13.02 4.69
N TYR A 75 -1.77 -13.32 5.93
CA TYR A 75 -1.24 -12.34 6.89
C TYR A 75 0.28 -12.48 7.14
N VAL A 76 1.01 -13.20 6.27
CA VAL A 76 2.47 -13.34 6.37
C VAL A 76 3.17 -11.98 6.38
N ASP A 77 2.79 -11.08 5.46
CA ASP A 77 3.39 -9.74 5.40
C ASP A 77 3.04 -8.89 6.63
N LEU A 78 1.87 -9.11 7.24
CA LEU A 78 1.49 -8.42 8.50
C LEU A 78 2.35 -8.91 9.65
N ALA A 79 2.56 -10.23 9.75
CA ALA A 79 3.40 -10.83 10.77
C ALA A 79 4.86 -10.38 10.66
N LEU A 80 5.39 -10.25 9.43
CA LEU A 80 6.74 -9.74 9.20
C LEU A 80 6.85 -8.23 9.47
N ALA A 81 5.83 -7.44 9.11
CA ALA A 81 5.78 -6.01 9.47
C ALA A 81 5.71 -5.80 10.98
N LEU A 82 4.97 -6.66 11.69
CA LEU A 82 4.94 -6.68 13.15
C LEU A 82 6.33 -7.01 13.71
N MET A 83 6.97 -8.09 13.25
CA MET A 83 8.35 -8.45 13.61
C MET A 83 9.36 -7.33 13.37
N GLN A 84 9.22 -6.62 12.24
CA GLN A 84 10.06 -5.48 11.90
C GLN A 84 9.93 -4.34 12.92
N ALA A 85 8.71 -4.05 13.37
CA ALA A 85 8.44 -3.01 14.36
C ALA A 85 8.85 -3.42 15.78
N GLU A 86 8.78 -4.72 16.11
CA GLU A 86 9.07 -5.25 17.44
C GLU A 86 10.57 -5.35 17.72
N SER A 87 11.35 -5.92 16.79
CA SER A 87 12.78 -6.18 17.03
C SER A 87 13.68 -6.06 15.79
N SER A 88 13.10 -5.73 14.64
CA SER A 88 13.79 -5.85 13.34
C SER A 88 14.27 -7.28 13.03
N GLY A 89 13.57 -8.29 13.54
CA GLY A 89 13.91 -9.71 13.36
C GLY A 89 15.08 -10.18 14.23
N SER A 90 15.35 -9.49 15.34
CA SER A 90 16.47 -9.80 16.23
C SER A 90 16.14 -10.92 17.19
N GLU A 91 17.06 -11.88 17.31
CA GLU A 91 17.07 -12.84 18.40
C GLU A 91 17.29 -12.13 19.76
N PRO A 92 16.82 -12.71 20.87
CA PRO A 92 16.20 -14.03 20.96
C PRO A 92 14.68 -14.05 20.73
N ASP A 93 14.06 -12.87 20.67
CA ASP A 93 12.60 -12.73 20.58
C ASP A 93 12.18 -11.84 19.40
N PRO A 94 12.28 -12.37 18.15
CA PRO A 94 11.96 -11.63 16.93
C PRO A 94 10.60 -10.91 16.91
N MET A 95 9.56 -11.51 17.49
CA MET A 95 8.20 -10.96 17.55
C MET A 95 7.85 -10.33 18.91
N GLN A 96 8.81 -10.19 19.84
CA GLN A 96 8.59 -9.71 21.22
C GLN A 96 7.40 -10.42 21.92
N ALA A 97 7.26 -11.72 21.68
CA ALA A 97 6.09 -12.51 22.10
C ALA A 97 6.28 -13.20 23.46
N ALA A 98 7.43 -13.05 24.11
CA ALA A 98 7.74 -13.79 25.34
C ALA A 98 6.78 -13.48 26.51
N GLU A 99 6.31 -12.24 26.62
CA GLU A 99 5.43 -11.78 27.70
C GLU A 99 3.96 -12.20 27.50
N GLY A 100 3.60 -12.62 26.29
CA GLY A 100 2.25 -13.01 25.95
C GLY A 100 1.89 -14.44 26.36
N ALA A 101 0.59 -14.76 26.29
CA ALA A 101 0.04 -16.01 26.80
C ALA A 101 0.69 -17.25 26.15
N TYR A 102 1.04 -17.15 24.87
CA TYR A 102 1.65 -18.25 24.12
C TYR A 102 3.18 -18.31 24.32
N GLY A 103 3.84 -17.17 24.54
CA GLY A 103 5.27 -17.11 24.89
C GLY A 103 5.55 -17.84 26.21
N LEU A 104 4.74 -17.59 27.23
CA LEU A 104 4.82 -18.28 28.52
C LEU A 104 4.63 -19.80 28.41
N TYR A 105 3.80 -20.27 27.49
CA TYR A 105 3.64 -21.71 27.22
C TYR A 105 4.90 -22.30 26.60
N CYS A 106 5.48 -21.66 25.57
CA CYS A 106 6.72 -22.11 24.94
C CYS A 106 7.88 -22.22 25.93
N LEU A 107 8.01 -21.25 26.85
CA LEU A 107 9.02 -21.26 27.92
C LEU A 107 8.82 -22.42 28.90
N LYS A 108 7.57 -22.79 29.21
CA LYS A 108 7.25 -23.90 30.14
C LYS A 108 7.43 -25.28 29.50
N THR A 109 7.04 -25.47 28.24
CA THR A 109 6.99 -26.83 27.64
C THR A 109 8.32 -27.39 27.19
N LYS A 110 9.32 -26.55 26.90
CA LYS A 110 10.66 -27.04 26.52
C LYS A 110 11.58 -27.29 27.73
N ASN A 111 11.08 -27.08 28.95
CA ASN A 111 11.80 -27.33 30.19
C ASN A 111 11.94 -28.83 30.53
N ASN A 112 11.08 -29.70 29.97
CA ASN A 112 11.04 -31.12 30.37
C ASN A 112 11.93 -32.07 29.54
N ASN A 113 12.49 -31.65 28.40
CA ASN A 113 13.30 -32.52 27.51
C ASN A 113 14.65 -31.91 27.05
N GLY A 114 15.27 -31.03 27.84
CA GLY A 114 16.70 -30.68 27.71
C GLY A 114 17.08 -29.70 26.59
N GLY A 115 16.86 -28.40 26.78
CA GLY A 115 17.48 -27.40 25.90
C GLY A 115 17.37 -25.91 26.28
N HIS A 116 16.58 -25.54 27.29
CA HIS A 116 16.43 -24.13 27.68
C HIS A 116 17.01 -23.91 29.08
N SER A 117 18.10 -23.15 29.20
CA SER A 117 18.42 -22.50 30.46
C SER A 117 17.47 -21.32 30.66
N HIS A 118 16.97 -21.15 31.88
CA HIS A 118 16.10 -20.05 32.26
C HIS A 118 16.75 -18.71 31.89
N SER A 119 16.24 -18.01 30.88
CA SER A 119 16.41 -16.56 30.78
C SER A 119 15.28 -15.93 31.61
N PRO A 120 15.56 -15.12 32.64
CA PRO A 120 14.51 -14.40 33.34
C PRO A 120 13.72 -13.55 32.34
N ASN A 121 12.44 -13.87 32.15
CA ASN A 121 11.44 -13.11 31.38
C ASN A 121 11.60 -13.07 29.84
N GLY A 122 12.25 -14.05 29.21
CA GLY A 122 12.44 -14.01 27.75
C GLY A 122 12.71 -15.35 27.07
N ILE A 123 12.54 -15.38 25.75
CA ILE A 123 12.95 -16.50 24.90
C ILE A 123 14.49 -16.58 24.89
N PRO A 124 15.13 -17.76 24.98
CA PRO A 124 16.59 -17.88 24.90
C PRO A 124 17.13 -17.72 23.48
N THR A 125 18.37 -17.24 23.33
CA THR A 125 19.05 -17.12 22.04
C THR A 125 19.12 -18.44 21.30
N GLY A 126 18.82 -18.42 20.00
CA GLY A 126 18.78 -19.62 19.16
C GLY A 126 17.41 -20.30 19.16
N HIS A 127 16.41 -19.68 19.81
CA HIS A 127 15.04 -20.18 19.88
C HIS A 127 14.01 -19.20 19.33
N GLY A 128 14.38 -18.32 18.40
CA GLY A 128 13.45 -17.40 17.73
C GLY A 128 12.23 -18.07 17.09
N GLU A 129 12.30 -19.37 16.75
CA GLU A 129 11.11 -20.16 16.35
C GLU A 129 10.00 -20.10 17.41
N CYS A 130 10.34 -20.14 18.70
CA CYS A 130 9.36 -20.04 19.79
C CYS A 130 8.66 -18.67 19.76
N SER A 131 9.41 -17.62 19.44
CA SER A 131 8.87 -16.25 19.32
C SER A 131 7.89 -16.18 18.16
N ILE A 132 8.26 -16.71 17.00
CA ILE A 132 7.41 -16.71 15.81
C ILE A 132 6.14 -17.54 16.04
N ASN A 133 6.29 -18.72 16.63
CA ASN A 133 5.16 -19.58 16.94
C ASN A 133 4.17 -18.90 17.92
N ALA A 134 4.68 -18.24 18.95
CA ALA A 134 3.84 -17.52 19.92
C ALA A 134 3.21 -16.28 19.29
N GLY A 135 4.02 -15.41 18.67
CA GLY A 135 3.57 -14.16 18.07
C GLY A 135 2.54 -14.36 16.97
N VAL A 136 2.68 -15.39 16.12
CA VAL A 136 1.67 -15.67 15.09
C VAL A 136 0.33 -16.15 15.70
N GLN A 137 0.33 -16.86 16.83
CA GLN A 137 -0.91 -17.22 17.53
C GLN A 137 -1.58 -16.00 18.17
N GLU A 138 -0.78 -15.12 18.77
CA GLU A 138 -1.29 -13.87 19.35
C GLU A 138 -1.87 -12.95 18.27
N LEU A 139 -1.17 -12.83 17.14
CA LEU A 139 -1.68 -12.12 15.97
C LEU A 139 -3.00 -12.73 15.47
N ARG A 140 -3.07 -14.07 15.30
CA ARG A 140 -4.32 -14.77 14.90
C ARG A 140 -5.48 -14.40 15.82
N ASP A 141 -5.28 -14.47 17.13
CA ASP A 141 -6.36 -14.22 18.09
C ASP A 141 -6.75 -12.75 18.16
N ALA A 142 -5.78 -11.84 18.02
CA ALA A 142 -6.05 -10.42 17.89
C ALA A 142 -6.87 -10.10 16.64
N LEU A 143 -6.50 -10.66 15.48
CA LEU A 143 -7.23 -10.50 14.21
C LEU A 143 -8.68 -11.01 14.35
N LYS A 144 -8.85 -12.21 14.93
CA LYS A 144 -10.18 -12.78 15.18
C LYS A 144 -11.01 -11.92 16.13
N LYS A 145 -10.42 -11.41 17.22
CA LYS A 145 -11.14 -10.65 18.24
C LYS A 145 -11.52 -9.25 17.78
N ALA A 146 -10.72 -8.67 16.89
CA ALA A 146 -10.98 -7.40 16.22
C ALA A 146 -11.94 -7.53 15.02
N ASP A 147 -12.45 -8.72 14.72
CA ASP A 147 -13.36 -8.99 13.60
C ASP A 147 -12.76 -8.66 12.22
N VAL A 148 -11.46 -8.89 12.04
CA VAL A 148 -10.77 -8.65 10.76
C VAL A 148 -11.28 -9.61 9.68
N GLU A 149 -11.84 -9.08 8.61
CA GLU A 149 -12.41 -9.90 7.52
C GLU A 149 -11.38 -10.31 6.46
N SER A 150 -10.35 -9.51 6.25
CA SER A 150 -9.36 -9.71 5.18
C SER A 150 -8.04 -8.97 5.49
N PRO A 151 -6.91 -9.31 4.84
CA PRO A 151 -5.65 -8.56 4.98
C PRO A 151 -5.74 -7.10 4.53
N TYR A 152 -6.87 -6.68 3.95
CA TYR A 152 -7.11 -5.31 3.49
C TYR A 152 -8.06 -4.54 4.41
N ASP A 153 -8.56 -5.18 5.47
CA ASP A 153 -9.41 -4.57 6.49
C ASP A 153 -8.56 -3.76 7.48
N ILE A 154 -7.99 -2.66 6.97
CA ILE A 154 -6.98 -1.86 7.68
C ILE A 154 -7.52 -1.29 9.00
N ASP A 155 -8.82 -0.96 9.06
CA ASP A 155 -9.45 -0.40 10.26
C ASP A 155 -9.41 -1.42 11.41
N HIS A 156 -9.85 -2.66 11.18
CA HIS A 156 -9.80 -3.70 12.20
C HIS A 156 -8.39 -4.26 12.42
N ILE A 157 -7.53 -4.29 11.39
CA ILE A 157 -6.12 -4.68 11.54
C ILE A 157 -5.40 -3.74 12.51
N LYS A 158 -5.62 -2.42 12.43
CA LYS A 158 -5.03 -1.47 13.39
C LYS A 158 -5.50 -1.74 14.81
N VAL A 159 -6.77 -2.11 15.00
CA VAL A 159 -7.31 -2.51 16.31
C VAL A 159 -6.64 -3.79 16.82
N ALA A 160 -6.50 -4.80 15.96
CA ALA A 160 -5.83 -6.06 16.29
C ALA A 160 -4.36 -5.84 16.69
N ILE A 161 -3.61 -5.09 15.88
CA ILE A 161 -2.19 -4.81 16.13
C ILE A 161 -1.98 -3.98 17.40
N GLN A 162 -2.81 -2.96 17.65
CA GLN A 162 -2.72 -2.26 18.94
C GLN A 162 -3.08 -3.19 20.11
N GLY A 163 -3.97 -4.17 19.89
CA GLY A 163 -4.28 -5.21 20.86
C GLY A 163 -3.12 -6.17 21.13
N TYR A 164 -2.28 -6.46 20.13
CA TYR A 164 -1.04 -7.22 20.33
C TYR A 164 -0.12 -6.51 21.35
N ASN A 165 -0.01 -5.19 21.24
CA ASN A 165 0.84 -4.38 22.11
C ASN A 165 0.27 -4.07 23.50
N TYR A 166 -1.05 -3.89 23.62
CA TYR A 166 -1.72 -3.55 24.89
C TYR A 166 -2.31 -4.73 25.64
N GLY A 167 -2.34 -5.92 25.02
CA GLY A 167 -3.16 -7.03 25.47
C GLY A 167 -4.57 -6.93 24.89
N MET A 168 -4.89 -7.87 24.01
CA MET A 168 -6.06 -7.80 23.13
C MET A 168 -7.39 -7.80 23.87
N ASP A 169 -7.49 -8.45 25.04
CA ASP A 169 -8.75 -8.61 25.75
C ASP A 169 -9.32 -7.28 26.24
N ARG A 170 -8.51 -6.49 26.95
CA ARG A 170 -8.94 -5.24 27.55
C ARG A 170 -9.06 -4.14 26.50
N TRP A 171 -8.07 -4.03 25.61
CA TRP A 171 -8.04 -3.03 24.55
C TRP A 171 -9.23 -3.17 23.59
N ILE A 172 -9.43 -4.37 23.01
CA ILE A 172 -10.46 -4.56 21.98
C ILE A 172 -11.87 -4.41 22.61
N SER A 173 -12.06 -4.85 23.85
CA SER A 173 -13.32 -4.63 24.57
C SER A 173 -13.59 -3.16 24.86
N TRP A 174 -12.54 -2.38 25.16
CA TRP A 174 -12.66 -0.95 25.40
C TRP A 174 -12.94 -0.20 24.11
N ILE A 175 -12.15 -0.39 23.05
CA ILE A 175 -12.29 0.37 21.79
C ILE A 175 -13.64 0.10 21.11
N LYS A 176 -14.21 -1.10 21.23
CA LYS A 176 -15.57 -1.42 20.74
C LYS A 176 -16.65 -0.54 21.37
N LYS A 177 -16.46 -0.08 22.61
CA LYS A 177 -17.36 0.89 23.29
C LYS A 177 -17.10 2.35 22.90
N HIS A 178 -16.00 2.62 22.19
CA HIS A 178 -15.54 3.95 21.77
C HIS A 178 -15.52 4.06 20.24
N GLY A 179 -16.49 3.43 19.57
CA GLY A 179 -16.68 3.50 18.12
C GLY A 179 -15.98 2.41 17.31
N GLY A 180 -15.22 1.50 17.96
CA GLY A 180 -14.65 0.30 17.34
C GLY A 180 -13.52 0.53 16.35
N LYS A 181 -13.06 1.78 16.19
CA LYS A 181 -12.00 2.16 15.23
C LYS A 181 -10.78 2.69 15.96
N TYR A 182 -9.61 2.23 15.55
CA TYR A 182 -8.36 2.79 16.04
C TYR A 182 -8.21 4.26 15.60
N THR A 183 -7.86 5.12 16.56
CA THR A 183 -7.23 6.42 16.31
C THR A 183 -6.10 6.61 17.32
N LEU A 184 -5.07 7.38 16.98
CA LEU A 184 -3.99 7.67 17.92
C LEU A 184 -4.50 8.38 19.19
N ALA A 185 -5.54 9.21 19.07
CA ALA A 185 -6.16 9.88 20.21
C ALA A 185 -6.79 8.89 21.19
N LEU A 186 -7.61 7.96 20.70
CA LEU A 186 -8.22 6.91 21.52
C LEU A 186 -7.17 5.94 22.10
N SER A 187 -6.12 5.65 21.34
CA SER A 187 -5.01 4.82 21.82
C SER A 187 -4.26 5.48 22.98
N LYS A 188 -4.00 6.79 22.90
CA LYS A 188 -3.41 7.59 23.99
C LYS A 188 -4.32 7.62 25.21
N GLU A 189 -5.61 7.88 25.03
CA GLU A 189 -6.59 7.87 26.12
C GLU A 189 -6.59 6.52 26.87
N TYR A 190 -6.62 5.41 26.14
CA TYR A 190 -6.54 4.09 26.74
C TYR A 190 -5.21 3.88 27.48
N SER A 191 -4.09 4.31 26.90
CA SER A 191 -2.77 4.24 27.53
C SER A 191 -2.74 4.96 28.88
N ASP A 192 -3.34 6.15 28.94
CA ASP A 192 -3.29 7.03 30.10
C ASP A 192 -4.24 6.58 31.21
N THR A 193 -5.34 5.88 30.87
CA THR A 193 -6.44 5.60 31.81
C THR A 193 -6.64 4.13 32.13
N MET A 194 -6.27 3.21 31.24
CA MET A 194 -6.62 1.79 31.34
C MET A 194 -5.41 0.86 31.49
N MET A 195 -4.20 1.31 31.13
CA MET A 195 -3.00 0.49 31.22
C MET A 195 -2.54 0.33 32.67
N PRO A 196 -2.16 -0.88 33.10
CA PRO A 196 -1.65 -1.09 34.45
C PRO A 196 -0.29 -0.41 34.63
N ALA A 197 0.00 0.04 35.85
CA ALA A 197 1.28 0.67 36.18
C ALA A 197 2.46 -0.24 35.79
N GLY A 198 3.44 0.31 35.08
CA GLY A 198 4.62 -0.43 34.61
C GLY A 198 4.43 -1.23 33.32
N ALA A 199 3.26 -1.19 32.69
CA ALA A 199 3.06 -1.82 31.38
C ALA A 199 3.87 -1.13 30.28
N LYS A 200 4.38 -1.91 29.32
CA LYS A 200 5.33 -1.46 28.29
C LYS A 200 4.70 -0.99 26.97
N GLY A 201 3.38 -1.05 26.85
CA GLY A 201 2.69 -0.73 25.60
C GLY A 201 2.86 0.74 25.17
N THR A 202 2.86 1.00 23.87
CA THR A 202 3.01 2.34 23.29
C THR A 202 1.78 2.73 22.45
N PRO A 203 1.26 3.98 22.58
CA PRO A 203 0.04 4.40 21.87
C PRO A 203 0.09 4.36 20.35
N ASN A 204 1.28 4.48 19.75
CA ASN A 204 1.44 4.53 18.30
C ASN A 204 1.92 3.20 17.69
N HIS A 205 1.80 2.08 18.41
CA HIS A 205 2.30 0.80 17.94
C HIS A 205 1.65 0.37 16.61
N ALA A 206 0.33 0.50 16.49
CA ALA A 206 -0.36 0.24 15.22
C ALA A 206 0.19 1.10 14.07
N GLU A 207 0.47 2.38 14.29
CA GLU A 207 1.05 3.24 13.24
C GLU A 207 2.45 2.79 12.82
N LYS A 208 3.28 2.35 13.77
CA LYS A 208 4.63 1.82 13.49
C LYS A 208 4.57 0.57 12.62
N VAL A 209 3.73 -0.41 12.99
CA VAL A 209 3.57 -1.65 12.21
C VAL A 209 2.97 -1.35 10.84
N MET A 210 1.93 -0.50 10.80
CA MET A 210 1.29 -0.14 9.53
C MET A 210 2.23 0.58 8.58
N LYS A 211 3.25 1.30 9.06
CA LYS A 211 4.30 1.86 8.19
C LYS A 211 4.97 0.78 7.35
N TYR A 212 5.29 -0.38 7.94
CA TYR A 212 5.93 -1.50 7.23
C TYR A 212 4.91 -2.34 6.47
N TYR A 213 3.77 -2.65 7.10
CA TYR A 213 2.75 -3.50 6.49
C TYR A 213 2.16 -2.86 5.25
N SER A 214 1.88 -1.56 5.30
CA SER A 214 1.28 -0.86 4.17
C SER A 214 2.25 -0.63 3.02
N ILE A 215 3.58 -0.71 3.24
CA ILE A 215 4.56 -0.73 2.14
C ILE A 215 4.71 -2.16 1.61
N ALA A 216 4.70 -3.17 2.47
CA ALA A 216 4.70 -4.58 2.08
C ALA A 216 3.44 -4.97 1.27
N THR A 217 2.28 -4.39 1.61
CA THR A 217 1.01 -4.57 0.89
C THR A 217 0.73 -3.49 -0.15
N GLY A 218 1.55 -2.45 -0.27
CA GLY A 218 1.35 -1.38 -1.26
C GLY A 218 0.04 -0.59 -1.07
N ASP A 219 -0.37 -0.34 0.17
CA ASP A 219 -1.63 0.37 0.50
C ASP A 219 -1.41 1.72 1.21
N SER A 220 -0.20 2.08 1.72
CA SER A 220 0.01 3.29 2.55
C SER A 220 0.22 4.61 1.80
N SER A 221 0.72 4.57 0.57
CA SER A 221 0.99 5.78 -0.22
C SER A 221 -0.23 6.21 -1.05
N ALA A 222 -1.37 5.55 -0.83
CA ALA A 222 -2.61 5.83 -1.53
C ALA A 222 -3.22 7.11 -0.96
N GLU A 223 -3.22 8.18 -1.74
CA GLU A 223 -3.98 9.38 -1.39
C GLU A 223 -5.45 9.11 -1.72
N ILE A 224 -6.17 8.48 -0.78
CA ILE A 224 -7.60 8.20 -0.89
C ILE A 224 -8.37 9.49 -0.59
N SER A 225 -9.16 9.93 -1.54
CA SER A 225 -10.04 11.10 -1.38
C SER A 225 -11.50 10.68 -1.47
N LEU A 226 -12.37 11.44 -0.79
CA LEU A 226 -13.82 11.33 -0.97
C LEU A 226 -14.28 12.49 -1.86
N LEU A 227 -14.84 12.16 -3.02
CA LEU A 227 -15.43 13.14 -3.93
C LEU A 227 -16.93 13.24 -3.66
N GLU A 228 -17.49 14.42 -3.92
CA GLU A 228 -18.95 14.59 -3.93
C GLU A 228 -19.54 13.97 -5.20
N GLY A 229 -20.43 13.00 -5.04
CA GLY A 229 -21.36 12.54 -6.07
C GLY A 229 -22.75 13.17 -5.89
N ASN A 230 -23.69 12.84 -6.77
CA ASN A 230 -25.09 13.23 -6.54
C ASN A 230 -25.77 12.36 -5.49
N SER A 231 -26.94 12.80 -5.03
CA SER A 231 -27.78 12.08 -4.06
C SER A 231 -27.06 11.75 -2.75
N GLY A 232 -26.15 12.63 -2.31
CA GLY A 232 -25.37 12.47 -1.08
C GLY A 232 -24.29 11.39 -1.14
N LEU A 233 -24.03 10.80 -2.31
CA LEU A 233 -23.01 9.77 -2.47
C LEU A 233 -21.61 10.35 -2.24
N LYS A 234 -20.85 9.75 -1.32
CA LYS A 234 -19.41 10.00 -1.17
C LYS A 234 -18.64 8.99 -1.99
N VAL A 235 -18.01 9.44 -3.06
CA VAL A 235 -17.29 8.58 -3.99
C VAL A 235 -15.86 8.37 -3.52
N VAL A 236 -15.48 7.12 -3.28
CA VAL A 236 -14.10 6.73 -2.97
C VAL A 236 -13.26 6.90 -4.23
N TYR A 237 -12.20 7.71 -4.15
CA TYR A 237 -11.30 7.94 -5.26
C TYR A 237 -9.96 7.23 -5.06
N TYR A 238 -9.49 6.58 -6.12
CA TYR A 238 -8.14 6.02 -6.24
C TYR A 238 -7.51 6.50 -7.55
N ASN A 239 -6.21 6.79 -7.50
CA ASN A 239 -5.44 7.09 -8.71
C ASN A 239 -4.48 5.92 -9.00
N GLN A 240 -4.53 5.32 -10.18
CA GLN A 240 -3.68 4.17 -10.56
C GLN A 240 -2.17 4.49 -10.49
N GLY A 241 -1.80 5.77 -10.55
CA GLY A 241 -0.44 6.28 -10.41
C GLY A 241 -0.04 6.60 -8.96
N ASP A 242 -0.87 6.27 -7.96
CA ASP A 242 -0.42 6.39 -6.58
C ASP A 242 0.70 5.39 -6.31
N ALA A 243 1.77 5.87 -5.67
CA ALA A 243 2.97 5.08 -5.35
C ALA A 243 2.69 3.81 -4.52
N ALA A 244 1.47 3.67 -4.00
CA ALA A 244 1.00 2.48 -3.30
C ALA A 244 0.97 1.27 -4.23
N TRP A 245 0.51 1.47 -5.46
CA TRP A 245 0.28 0.39 -6.41
C TRP A 245 0.86 0.64 -7.80
N GLU A 246 1.28 1.86 -8.15
CA GLU A 246 1.75 2.21 -9.50
C GLU A 246 2.77 1.22 -10.07
N SER A 247 3.73 0.78 -9.26
CA SER A 247 4.80 -0.15 -9.64
C SER A 247 4.42 -1.63 -9.50
N LEU A 248 3.27 -1.95 -8.90
CA LEU A 248 2.85 -3.34 -8.69
C LEU A 248 2.48 -4.00 -10.03
N PRO A 249 2.73 -5.32 -10.17
CA PRO A 249 2.41 -6.03 -11.39
C PRO A 249 0.91 -6.03 -11.72
N TYR A 250 0.61 -5.81 -13.00
CA TYR A 250 -0.66 -6.17 -13.62
C TYR A 250 -0.38 -7.01 -14.86
N SER A 251 -0.42 -8.33 -14.68
CA SER A 251 0.05 -9.32 -15.65
C SER A 251 1.47 -9.03 -16.13
N THR A 252 1.69 -8.66 -17.40
CA THR A 252 3.03 -8.38 -17.94
C THR A 252 3.36 -6.88 -17.97
N SER A 253 2.58 -6.04 -17.29
CA SER A 253 2.76 -4.60 -17.13
C SER A 253 2.63 -4.23 -15.65
N THR A 254 2.41 -2.96 -15.34
CA THR A 254 2.16 -2.45 -14.00
C THR A 254 0.75 -1.85 -13.89
N ILE A 255 0.27 -1.66 -12.66
CA ILE A 255 -1.01 -0.97 -12.40
C ILE A 255 -0.94 0.48 -12.90
N GLY A 256 0.17 1.16 -12.67
CA GLY A 256 0.40 2.53 -13.14
C GLY A 256 0.23 2.69 -14.64
N SER A 257 0.78 1.76 -15.43
CA SER A 257 0.74 1.86 -16.89
C SER A 257 -0.54 1.32 -17.51
N SER A 258 -1.16 0.27 -16.94
CA SER A 258 -2.22 -0.49 -17.63
C SER A 258 -3.48 -0.74 -16.79
N GLY A 259 -3.53 -0.26 -15.54
CA GLY A 259 -4.54 -0.62 -14.55
C GLY A 259 -5.82 0.24 -14.56
N CYS A 260 -6.07 1.07 -15.58
CA CYS A 260 -7.18 2.03 -15.59
C CYS A 260 -8.56 1.38 -15.44
N GLY A 261 -8.80 0.25 -16.10
CA GLY A 261 -10.07 -0.49 -16.02
C GLY A 261 -10.35 -1.04 -14.61
N PRO A 262 -9.46 -1.88 -14.05
CA PRO A 262 -9.59 -2.37 -12.68
C PRO A 262 -9.64 -1.25 -11.63
N THR A 263 -8.83 -0.20 -11.76
CA THR A 263 -8.83 0.95 -10.84
C THR A 263 -10.16 1.70 -10.88
N SER A 264 -10.74 1.90 -12.07
CA SER A 264 -12.08 2.48 -12.22
C SER A 264 -13.15 1.62 -11.55
N MET A 265 -13.01 0.30 -11.59
CA MET A 265 -13.90 -0.60 -10.86
C MET A 265 -13.66 -0.59 -9.35
N ALA A 266 -12.42 -0.45 -8.89
CA ALA A 266 -12.09 -0.30 -7.46
C ALA A 266 -12.81 0.92 -6.84
N ILE A 267 -12.81 2.05 -7.56
CA ILE A 267 -13.60 3.26 -7.22
C ILE A 267 -15.09 2.92 -7.08
N CYS A 268 -15.67 2.30 -8.11
CA CYS A 268 -17.10 1.98 -8.14
C CYS A 268 -17.51 1.01 -7.03
N ILE A 269 -16.77 -0.09 -6.88
CA ILE A 269 -17.06 -1.15 -5.91
C ILE A 269 -16.91 -0.61 -4.50
N SER A 270 -15.82 0.13 -4.21
CA SER A 270 -15.62 0.68 -2.88
C SER A 270 -16.73 1.63 -2.49
N THR A 271 -17.13 2.50 -3.41
CA THR A 271 -18.20 3.47 -3.21
C THR A 271 -19.55 2.80 -2.95
N LEU A 272 -19.93 1.80 -3.75
CA LEU A 272 -21.27 1.21 -3.70
C LEU A 272 -21.44 0.16 -2.60
N THR A 273 -20.37 -0.53 -2.23
CA THR A 273 -20.41 -1.59 -1.21
C THR A 273 -20.06 -1.09 0.19
N GLY A 274 -19.36 0.04 0.29
CA GLY A 274 -18.78 0.52 1.55
C GLY A 274 -17.55 -0.28 2.01
N LYS A 275 -17.12 -1.29 1.23
CA LYS A 275 -15.93 -2.09 1.50
C LYS A 275 -14.73 -1.43 0.83
N LYS A 276 -13.56 -1.46 1.47
CA LYS A 276 -12.33 -1.00 0.83
C LYS A 276 -11.84 -2.04 -0.18
N VAL A 277 -12.09 -1.79 -1.46
CA VAL A 277 -11.60 -2.59 -2.60
C VAL A 277 -10.59 -1.77 -3.39
N THR A 278 -9.31 -2.15 -3.37
CA THR A 278 -8.20 -1.33 -3.87
C THR A 278 -7.85 -1.65 -5.34
N PRO A 279 -7.09 -0.75 -6.01
CA PRO A 279 -6.56 -1.01 -7.34
C PRO A 279 -5.71 -2.27 -7.40
N ARG A 280 -4.90 -2.55 -6.37
CA ARG A 280 -4.14 -3.80 -6.25
C ARG A 280 -5.05 -5.03 -6.35
N GLN A 281 -6.10 -5.10 -5.53
CA GLN A 281 -7.01 -6.25 -5.49
C GLN A 281 -7.72 -6.48 -6.83
N THR A 282 -8.22 -5.40 -7.44
CA THR A 282 -8.91 -5.49 -8.73
C THR A 282 -7.96 -5.86 -9.87
N CYS A 283 -6.76 -5.30 -9.94
CA CYS A 283 -5.74 -5.64 -10.94
C CYS A 283 -5.24 -7.08 -10.78
N GLU A 284 -4.97 -7.52 -9.55
CA GLU A 284 -4.54 -8.89 -9.27
C GLU A 284 -5.59 -9.91 -9.71
N TRP A 285 -6.85 -9.68 -9.34
CA TRP A 285 -7.95 -10.54 -9.77
C TRP A 285 -8.11 -10.51 -11.30
N ALA A 286 -8.11 -9.33 -11.92
CA ALA A 286 -8.26 -9.18 -13.36
C ALA A 286 -7.14 -9.91 -14.12
N GLY A 287 -5.89 -9.77 -13.67
CA GLY A 287 -4.74 -10.42 -14.29
C GLY A 287 -4.80 -11.95 -14.19
N LYS A 288 -5.18 -12.48 -13.01
CA LYS A 288 -5.37 -13.93 -12.78
C LYS A 288 -6.51 -14.53 -13.62
N ASN A 289 -7.51 -13.73 -13.97
CA ASN A 289 -8.69 -14.17 -14.71
C ASN A 289 -8.65 -13.82 -16.21
N GLY A 290 -7.47 -13.48 -16.75
CA GLY A 290 -7.28 -13.29 -18.20
C GLY A 290 -7.87 -12.00 -18.76
N TYR A 291 -8.09 -10.98 -17.93
CA TYR A 291 -8.62 -9.68 -18.35
C TYR A 291 -7.56 -8.69 -18.84
N TYR A 292 -6.37 -9.17 -19.19
CA TYR A 292 -5.26 -8.36 -19.66
C TYR A 292 -4.76 -8.84 -21.03
N ILE A 293 -4.52 -7.91 -21.94
CA ILE A 293 -3.83 -8.13 -23.22
C ILE A 293 -2.45 -7.47 -23.15
N LYS A 294 -1.40 -8.26 -23.44
CA LYS A 294 -0.03 -7.74 -23.55
C LYS A 294 0.06 -6.63 -24.60
N GLY A 295 0.50 -5.45 -24.18
CA GLY A 295 0.67 -4.29 -25.04
C GLY A 295 -0.59 -3.44 -25.26
N SER A 296 -1.76 -3.87 -24.79
CA SER A 296 -3.00 -3.09 -24.86
C SER A 296 -3.60 -2.77 -23.49
N GLY A 297 -3.22 -3.50 -22.44
CA GLY A 297 -3.72 -3.28 -21.08
C GLY A 297 -5.01 -4.06 -20.80
N SER A 298 -5.96 -3.41 -20.15
CA SER A 298 -7.20 -4.05 -19.68
C SER A 298 -8.17 -4.37 -20.83
N LEU A 299 -8.73 -5.59 -20.84
CA LEU A 299 -9.87 -5.94 -21.70
C LEU A 299 -11.11 -5.10 -21.33
N HIS A 300 -11.95 -4.73 -22.30
CA HIS A 300 -13.21 -4.03 -22.00
C HIS A 300 -14.16 -4.88 -21.14
N SER A 301 -14.09 -6.20 -21.29
CA SER A 301 -14.84 -7.16 -20.46
C SER A 301 -14.42 -7.19 -18.99
N VAL A 302 -13.33 -6.51 -18.61
CA VAL A 302 -12.91 -6.39 -17.20
C VAL A 302 -13.97 -5.71 -16.35
N ILE A 303 -14.73 -4.76 -16.92
CA ILE A 303 -15.79 -4.02 -16.23
C ILE A 303 -16.93 -4.95 -15.81
N PRO A 304 -17.62 -5.66 -16.72
CA PRO A 304 -18.63 -6.64 -16.32
C PRO A 304 -18.04 -7.82 -15.52
N GLY A 305 -16.79 -8.21 -15.78
CA GLY A 305 -16.10 -9.27 -15.03
C GLY A 305 -15.94 -8.95 -13.55
N LEU A 306 -15.33 -7.81 -13.23
CA LEU A 306 -15.17 -7.32 -11.85
C LEU A 306 -16.52 -7.03 -11.19
N ALA A 307 -17.49 -6.51 -11.94
CA ALA A 307 -18.83 -6.26 -11.40
C ALA A 307 -19.48 -7.56 -10.90
N LYS A 308 -19.41 -8.63 -11.71
CA LYS A 308 -19.89 -9.96 -11.33
C LYS A 308 -19.13 -10.51 -10.13
N HIS A 309 -17.80 -10.38 -10.11
CA HIS A 309 -16.97 -10.90 -9.02
C HIS A 309 -17.30 -10.25 -7.66
N TYR A 310 -17.49 -8.93 -7.65
CA TYR A 310 -17.79 -8.17 -6.43
C TYR A 310 -19.29 -7.99 -6.15
N ASN A 311 -20.14 -8.73 -6.88
CA ASN A 311 -21.59 -8.73 -6.71
C ASN A 311 -22.24 -7.34 -6.80
N VAL A 312 -21.77 -6.52 -7.74
CA VAL A 312 -22.41 -5.26 -8.14
C VAL A 312 -23.03 -5.40 -9.52
N LYS A 313 -24.14 -4.70 -9.78
CA LYS A 313 -24.82 -4.73 -11.09
C LYS A 313 -24.06 -3.89 -12.09
N CYS A 314 -23.90 -4.42 -13.30
CA CYS A 314 -23.32 -3.72 -14.46
C CYS A 314 -24.32 -3.75 -15.63
N LYS A 315 -24.67 -2.58 -16.13
CA LYS A 315 -25.53 -2.42 -17.30
C LYS A 315 -24.80 -1.62 -18.38
N ALA A 316 -24.45 -2.30 -19.48
CA ALA A 316 -24.03 -1.69 -20.73
C ALA A 316 -25.13 -0.80 -21.31
N ILE A 317 -24.79 0.42 -21.74
CA ILE A 317 -25.77 1.38 -22.28
C ILE A 317 -25.37 2.03 -23.61
N GLY A 318 -24.25 1.62 -24.21
CA GLY A 318 -23.73 2.30 -25.40
C GLY A 318 -23.53 3.80 -25.13
N GLU A 319 -23.78 4.64 -26.13
CA GLU A 319 -23.62 6.10 -26.05
C GLU A 319 -24.90 6.85 -25.62
N ASP A 320 -25.84 6.17 -24.97
CA ASP A 320 -27.13 6.76 -24.55
C ASP A 320 -26.95 7.81 -23.42
N LYS A 321 -26.82 9.07 -23.83
CA LYS A 321 -26.71 10.25 -22.95
C LYS A 321 -27.84 10.33 -21.91
N SER A 322 -29.06 9.95 -22.29
CA SER A 322 -30.21 10.02 -21.39
C SER A 322 -30.08 9.00 -20.26
N GLN A 323 -29.58 7.81 -20.56
CA GLN A 323 -29.29 6.80 -19.54
C GLN A 323 -28.11 7.19 -18.64
N ILE A 324 -27.07 7.83 -19.18
CA ILE A 324 -25.97 8.38 -18.36
C ILE A 324 -26.53 9.40 -17.36
N ILE A 325 -27.30 10.39 -17.82
CA ILE A 325 -27.87 11.43 -16.95
C ILE A 325 -28.78 10.80 -15.88
N LYS A 326 -29.64 9.85 -16.26
CA LYS A 326 -30.54 9.17 -15.32
C LYS A 326 -29.76 8.39 -14.25
N ALA A 327 -28.69 7.71 -14.63
CA ALA A 327 -27.83 6.98 -13.70
C ALA A 327 -27.19 7.92 -12.67
N LEU A 328 -26.53 8.97 -13.15
CA LEU A 328 -25.82 9.93 -12.29
C LEU A 328 -26.78 10.65 -11.33
N LYS A 329 -27.95 11.10 -11.81
CA LYS A 329 -28.97 11.73 -10.95
C LYS A 329 -29.45 10.82 -9.81
N THR A 330 -29.44 9.50 -10.01
CA THR A 330 -29.91 8.52 -9.02
C THR A 330 -28.79 7.93 -8.16
N GLY A 331 -27.63 8.59 -8.10
CA GLY A 331 -26.50 8.16 -7.27
C GLY A 331 -25.81 6.88 -7.77
N LYS A 332 -25.98 6.54 -9.04
CA LYS A 332 -25.22 5.46 -9.70
C LYS A 332 -23.96 6.03 -10.34
N LEU A 333 -22.96 5.18 -10.51
CA LEU A 333 -21.71 5.52 -11.19
C LEU A 333 -21.73 4.97 -12.61
N VAL A 334 -21.01 5.61 -13.52
CA VAL A 334 -20.87 5.13 -14.91
C VAL A 334 -19.40 5.01 -15.25
N VAL A 335 -18.93 3.82 -15.57
CA VAL A 335 -17.59 3.66 -16.15
C VAL A 335 -17.66 4.01 -17.62
N ALA A 336 -16.71 4.81 -18.10
CA ALA A 336 -16.57 5.20 -19.50
C ALA A 336 -15.20 4.77 -20.03
N LEU A 337 -15.16 4.24 -21.25
CA LEU A 337 -13.93 4.03 -22.01
C LEU A 337 -13.72 5.17 -23.00
N MET A 338 -12.65 5.92 -22.80
CA MET A 338 -12.26 7.06 -23.62
C MET A 338 -11.29 6.64 -24.72
N ALA A 339 -11.46 7.24 -25.90
CA ALA A 339 -10.51 7.24 -27.01
C ALA A 339 -9.57 8.46 -26.90
N PRO A 340 -8.59 8.63 -27.82
CA PRO A 340 -7.68 9.77 -27.79
C PRO A 340 -8.43 11.12 -27.78
N GLY A 341 -8.06 12.00 -26.86
CA GLY A 341 -8.76 13.24 -26.55
C GLY A 341 -8.24 13.88 -25.24
N HIS A 342 -9.11 14.59 -24.52
CA HIS A 342 -8.70 15.32 -23.31
C HIS A 342 -8.28 14.40 -22.15
N PHE A 343 -8.79 13.17 -22.14
CA PHE A 343 -8.55 12.21 -21.06
C PHE A 343 -7.30 11.36 -21.28
N THR A 344 -6.84 11.19 -22.52
CA THR A 344 -5.78 10.25 -22.87
C THR A 344 -5.33 10.44 -24.32
N ASP A 345 -4.10 10.06 -24.65
CA ASP A 345 -3.62 9.97 -26.05
C ASP A 345 -3.89 8.58 -26.67
N ASN A 346 -4.40 7.63 -25.89
CA ASN A 346 -4.72 6.25 -26.28
C ASN A 346 -6.11 5.85 -25.78
N GLY A 347 -6.30 4.62 -25.29
CA GLY A 347 -7.50 4.20 -24.58
C GLY A 347 -7.38 4.46 -23.07
N HIS A 348 -8.45 4.89 -22.39
CA HIS A 348 -8.43 5.11 -20.93
C HIS A 348 -9.81 4.93 -20.29
N PHE A 349 -9.87 4.22 -19.17
CA PHE A 349 -11.10 4.11 -18.38
C PHE A 349 -11.20 5.21 -17.33
N ILE A 350 -12.37 5.83 -17.23
CA ILE A 350 -12.71 6.83 -16.22
C ILE A 350 -14.07 6.50 -15.57
N VAL A 351 -14.39 7.14 -14.45
CA VAL A 351 -15.68 7.01 -13.78
C VAL A 351 -16.42 8.34 -13.76
N LEU A 352 -17.63 8.38 -14.30
CA LEU A 352 -18.55 9.51 -14.15
C LEU A 352 -19.27 9.37 -12.81
N THR A 353 -19.21 10.41 -11.99
CA THR A 353 -19.60 10.33 -10.57
C THR A 353 -20.84 11.14 -10.21
N GLY A 354 -21.21 12.10 -11.07
CA GLY A 354 -22.33 12.99 -10.82
C GLY A 354 -22.44 14.11 -11.84
N ILE A 355 -23.31 15.06 -11.51
CA ILE A 355 -23.68 16.24 -12.27
C ILE A 355 -23.64 17.42 -11.30
N LYS A 356 -22.84 18.43 -11.66
CA LYS A 356 -22.70 19.70 -10.96
C LYS A 356 -22.80 20.83 -11.99
N ASP A 357 -23.72 21.76 -11.77
CA ASP A 357 -23.94 22.94 -12.63
C ASP A 357 -24.13 22.58 -14.13
N GLY A 358 -24.87 21.51 -14.39
CA GLY A 358 -25.14 21.01 -15.75
C GLY A 358 -23.98 20.25 -16.41
N LYS A 359 -22.84 20.11 -15.73
CA LYS A 359 -21.65 19.39 -16.20
C LYS A 359 -21.40 18.11 -15.40
N ILE A 360 -20.66 17.17 -15.95
CA ILE A 360 -20.33 15.88 -15.35
C ILE A 360 -19.12 16.00 -14.44
N THR A 361 -19.23 15.51 -13.21
CA THR A 361 -18.06 15.27 -12.34
C THR A 361 -17.45 13.90 -12.67
N VAL A 362 -16.12 13.83 -12.67
CA VAL A 362 -15.38 12.64 -13.10
C VAL A 362 -14.36 12.25 -12.03
N ALA A 363 -14.30 10.96 -11.69
CA ALA A 363 -13.18 10.34 -11.02
C ALA A 363 -12.29 9.70 -12.09
N ASP A 364 -11.28 10.45 -12.52
CA ASP A 364 -10.31 9.98 -13.50
C ASP A 364 -9.17 9.27 -12.76
N CYS A 365 -9.14 7.94 -12.89
CA CYS A 365 -8.15 7.10 -12.21
C CYS A 365 -6.71 7.33 -12.69
N GLY A 366 -6.48 8.00 -13.82
CA GLY A 366 -5.17 8.38 -14.31
C GLY A 366 -4.80 9.85 -14.04
N SER A 367 -5.70 10.67 -13.48
CA SER A 367 -5.41 12.10 -13.26
C SER A 367 -6.22 12.75 -12.14
N ARG A 368 -5.51 13.17 -11.08
CA ARG A 368 -6.08 14.04 -10.03
C ARG A 368 -6.49 15.40 -10.58
N ASN A 369 -5.76 15.94 -11.56
CA ASN A 369 -6.06 17.25 -12.13
C ASN A 369 -7.35 17.26 -12.96
N ARG A 370 -7.62 16.19 -13.73
CA ARG A 370 -8.90 16.07 -14.46
C ARG A 370 -10.07 15.73 -13.52
N THR A 371 -9.79 15.05 -12.41
CA THR A 371 -10.77 14.78 -11.34
C THR A 371 -11.27 16.04 -10.64
N LYS A 372 -10.45 17.11 -10.58
CA LYS A 372 -10.84 18.42 -10.01
C LYS A 372 -11.73 19.26 -10.94
N GLN A 373 -11.97 18.80 -12.17
CA GLN A 373 -12.70 19.53 -13.20
C GLN A 373 -14.10 18.94 -13.42
N THR A 374 -14.97 19.72 -14.07
CA THR A 374 -16.28 19.28 -14.55
C THR A 374 -16.31 19.34 -16.07
N TRP A 375 -16.95 18.35 -16.70
CA TRP A 375 -16.83 18.10 -18.13
C TRP A 375 -18.20 18.18 -18.83
N SER A 376 -18.21 18.62 -20.09
CA SER A 376 -19.42 18.52 -20.90
C SER A 376 -19.74 17.05 -21.16
N LEU A 377 -21.01 16.65 -21.02
CA LEU A 377 -21.43 15.30 -21.39
C LEU A 377 -21.22 15.05 -22.89
N ASP A 378 -21.45 16.07 -23.73
CA ASP A 378 -21.23 15.95 -25.17
C ASP A 378 -19.76 15.69 -25.49
N LEU A 379 -18.83 16.36 -24.79
CA LEU A 379 -17.40 16.11 -24.93
C LEU A 379 -17.06 14.67 -24.56
N ILE A 380 -17.53 14.21 -23.39
CA ILE A 380 -17.27 12.83 -22.92
C ILE A 380 -17.81 11.81 -23.91
N VAL A 381 -19.02 11.98 -24.44
CA VAL A 381 -19.57 11.03 -25.41
C VAL A 381 -18.83 11.08 -26.74
N ASN A 382 -18.51 12.27 -27.24
CA ASN A 382 -17.80 12.43 -28.51
C ASN A 382 -16.38 11.85 -28.47
N GLU A 383 -15.72 11.87 -27.31
CA GLU A 383 -14.38 11.30 -27.09
C GLU A 383 -14.41 9.87 -26.56
N SER A 384 -15.59 9.26 -26.42
CA SER A 384 -15.70 7.87 -25.99
C SER A 384 -15.30 6.90 -27.11
N ASN A 385 -14.82 5.72 -26.74
CA ASN A 385 -14.40 4.71 -27.72
C ASN A 385 -15.63 3.99 -28.28
N SER A 386 -16.17 4.47 -29.40
CA SER A 386 -17.33 3.89 -30.08
C SER A 386 -17.11 2.44 -30.55
N SER A 387 -15.86 1.98 -30.64
CA SER A 387 -15.50 0.59 -30.97
C SER A 387 -15.38 -0.32 -29.72
N ALA A 388 -15.82 0.15 -28.55
CA ALA A 388 -15.77 -0.61 -27.32
C ALA A 388 -16.66 -1.87 -27.38
N SER A 389 -16.03 -3.03 -27.28
CA SER A 389 -16.71 -4.32 -27.04
C SER A 389 -17.33 -4.43 -25.64
N ALA A 390 -17.97 -5.58 -25.35
CA ALA A 390 -18.62 -5.88 -24.07
C ALA A 390 -19.73 -4.87 -23.65
N GLY A 391 -20.39 -4.25 -24.64
CA GLY A 391 -21.50 -3.32 -24.45
C GLY A 391 -21.08 -1.89 -24.07
N GLY A 392 -19.80 -1.55 -24.25
CA GLY A 392 -19.29 -0.19 -24.05
C GLY A 392 -19.81 0.82 -25.09
N PRO A 393 -19.32 2.07 -25.05
CA PRO A 393 -18.24 2.56 -24.18
C PRO A 393 -18.65 2.93 -22.75
N PHE A 394 -19.94 2.82 -22.40
CA PHE A 394 -20.42 3.19 -21.07
C PHE A 394 -21.14 2.03 -20.35
N TRP A 395 -20.80 1.86 -19.07
CA TRP A 395 -21.39 0.85 -18.18
C TRP A 395 -21.88 1.49 -16.87
N ILE A 396 -23.19 1.41 -16.62
CA ILE A 396 -23.77 1.82 -15.33
C ILE A 396 -23.44 0.77 -14.28
N ILE A 397 -22.81 1.19 -13.18
CA ILE A 397 -22.54 0.35 -12.01
C ILE A 397 -23.49 0.74 -10.86
N SER A 398 -24.11 -0.25 -10.24
CA SER A 398 -25.03 -0.03 -9.10
C SER A 398 -25.06 -1.22 -8.14
N LYS A 399 -25.59 -1.01 -6.94
CA LYS A 399 -25.78 -2.07 -5.94
C LYS A 399 -26.89 -3.04 -6.32
#